data_AF-A0A1E8PXS9-F1
#
_entry.id   AF-A0A1E8PXS9-F1
#
_cell.length_a   1.000
_cell.length_b   1.000
_cell.length_c   1.000
_cell.angle_alpha   90.00
_cell.angle_beta   90.00
_cell.angle_gamma   90.00
#
_symmetry.space_group_name_H-M   'P 1'
#
loop_
_entity.id
_entity.type
_entity.pdbx_description
1 polymer ?
#
loop_
_entity_poly.entity_id
_entity_poly.type
_entity_poly.pdbx_seq_one_letter_code
_entity_poly.pdbx_strand_id
1 'polypeptide(L)'
;MKEFLGQFGFRATTGHLLWAAVLIPALILLFRQLDLLWLGITLAVLIAIAAVLTVRGRRFTGWIVAIFSWRRRHRAAPAAPSEPAVGSTVMPGDHVAVRWQGEHLVSVIELVPRPFTPTVIVGGEAFTDDVVDTRLVERLITAHCPDLEADIVSSGHRVGRTAPASLVALYEQVVGPYPAPANRRTWIMLRALPEETRKSALRREIGVAGLARYLVSSTTRIADQLASNGVDARCSRSFDDFDKSTEVSFERESWSSIKGRSTFTAAYTAPGGPNVWWSARADHTITRVRVRPGAAPTTTVLLTTLANPSTPRGFSCLYGGQRAALLGQSPVTDRHYELPIGSAGVLIGETADRYPVYMPFDDVDVSINLGDAQLFTQFVIRSAAAGALVTLGPQFREFAALINARVGRTAKIGWPKATTYLGPHTGVGRVVLRHNFIDTPRHRQLPIRLINPREESRYQMVLEQ
;
A
#
# COMPACT_ATOMS: atom_id res chain seq x y z
N MET A 1 1.72 29.32 -2.75
CA MET A 1 1.72 29.61 -1.30
C MET A 1 1.21 28.45 -0.43
N LYS A 2 0.01 27.88 -0.66
CA LYS A 2 -0.50 26.76 0.17
C LYS A 2 0.42 25.53 0.25
N GLU A 3 1.03 25.11 -0.87
CA GLU A 3 1.98 23.98 -0.88
C GLU A 3 3.32 24.27 -0.18
N PHE A 4 3.75 25.54 -0.14
CA PHE A 4 4.96 25.94 0.58
C PHE A 4 4.72 25.99 2.09
N LEU A 5 3.59 26.57 2.51
CA LEU A 5 3.19 26.63 3.92
C LEU A 5 2.91 25.25 4.52
N GLY A 6 2.37 24.31 3.73
CA GLY A 6 2.12 22.93 4.16
C GLY A 6 3.37 22.10 4.47
N GLN A 7 4.57 22.59 4.12
CA GLN A 7 5.83 21.95 4.49
C GLN A 7 6.27 22.30 5.91
N PHE A 8 5.71 23.37 6.50
CA PHE A 8 6.03 23.82 7.84
C PHE A 8 4.97 23.31 8.83
N GLY A 9 5.43 22.84 9.97
CA GLY A 9 4.56 22.46 11.09
C GLY A 9 5.19 22.81 12.41
N PHE A 10 4.41 22.80 13.48
CA PHE A 10 4.91 23.04 14.83
C PHE A 10 4.88 21.73 15.62
N ARG A 11 5.97 21.41 16.30
CA ARG A 11 6.05 20.24 17.16
C ARG A 11 6.80 20.64 18.42
N ALA A 12 6.13 20.61 19.55
CA ALA A 12 6.73 20.81 20.86
C ALA A 12 7.16 19.46 21.44
N THR A 13 8.43 19.31 21.85
CA THR A 13 8.81 18.21 22.77
C THR A 13 9.49 18.79 23.98
N THR A 14 9.27 18.12 25.11
CA THR A 14 9.76 18.53 26.43
C THR A 14 11.26 18.81 26.42
N GLY A 15 12.07 17.95 25.80
CA GLY A 15 13.52 18.14 25.75
C GLY A 15 13.99 19.38 24.99
N HIS A 16 13.39 19.72 23.85
CA HIS A 16 13.81 20.90 23.07
C HIS A 16 13.29 22.19 23.70
N LEU A 17 12.11 22.13 24.32
CA LEU A 17 11.57 23.26 25.10
C LEU A 17 12.42 23.53 26.34
N LEU A 18 12.91 22.48 27.02
CA LEU A 18 13.84 22.63 28.15
C LEU A 18 15.15 23.30 27.71
N TRP A 19 15.76 22.84 26.61
CA TRP A 19 16.95 23.49 26.07
C TRP A 19 16.70 24.94 25.67
N ALA A 20 15.58 25.23 25.00
CA ALA A 20 15.22 26.60 24.64
C ALA A 20 14.99 27.47 25.90
N ALA A 21 14.32 26.94 26.92
CA ALA A 21 14.05 27.64 28.18
C ALA A 21 15.33 27.97 28.96
N VAL A 22 16.41 27.19 28.79
CA VAL A 22 17.72 27.46 29.41
C VAL A 22 18.59 28.38 28.54
N LEU A 23 18.66 28.12 27.23
CA LEU A 23 19.55 28.84 26.32
C LEU A 23 19.09 30.28 26.04
N ILE A 24 17.78 30.52 25.93
CA ILE A 24 17.23 31.84 25.61
C ILE A 24 17.58 32.86 26.71
N PRO A 25 17.29 32.61 28.01
CA PRO A 25 17.68 33.54 29.08
C PRO A 25 19.20 33.73 29.18
N ALA A 26 19.98 32.65 29.04
CA ALA A 26 21.43 32.69 29.12
C ALA A 26 22.05 33.58 28.03
N LEU A 27 21.56 33.47 26.79
CA LEU A 27 22.03 34.31 25.68
C LEU A 27 21.64 35.78 25.85
N ILE A 28 20.42 36.06 26.32
CA ILE A 28 19.98 37.43 26.59
C ILE A 28 20.84 38.06 27.69
N LEU A 29 21.13 37.33 28.77
CA LEU A 29 22.00 37.79 29.86
C LEU A 29 23.44 38.04 29.39
N LEU A 30 24.01 37.14 28.60
CA LEU A 30 25.38 37.26 28.07
C LEU A 30 25.52 38.47 27.13
N PHE A 31 24.62 38.61 26.16
CA PHE A 31 24.68 39.71 25.18
C PHE A 31 24.25 41.05 25.76
N ARG A 32 23.54 41.06 26.90
CA ARG A 32 23.32 42.27 27.70
C ARG A 32 24.61 42.82 28.30
N GLN A 33 25.51 41.95 28.76
CA GLN A 33 26.81 42.39 29.33
C GLN A 33 27.76 42.96 28.27
N LEU A 34 27.54 42.62 26.99
CA LEU A 34 28.37 43.04 25.86
C LEU A 34 27.77 44.20 25.05
N ASP A 35 26.68 44.83 25.54
CA ASP A 35 25.90 45.87 24.83
C ASP A 35 25.43 45.48 23.42
N LEU A 36 25.28 44.17 23.17
CA LEU A 36 24.88 43.59 21.88
C LEU A 36 23.49 42.93 21.97
N LEU A 37 22.56 43.56 22.68
CA LEU A 37 21.22 43.02 22.95
C LEU A 37 20.44 42.61 21.70
N TRP A 38 20.60 43.34 20.59
CA TRP A 38 19.96 43.00 19.32
C TRP A 38 20.38 41.61 18.82
N LEU A 39 21.64 41.22 19.04
CA LEU A 39 22.20 39.93 18.66
C LEU A 39 21.70 38.80 19.58
N GLY A 40 21.58 39.09 20.88
CA GLY A 40 20.96 38.20 21.86
C GLY A 40 19.49 37.91 21.54
N ILE A 41 18.71 38.93 21.21
CA ILE A 41 17.28 38.79 20.85
C ILE A 41 17.13 38.01 19.55
N THR A 42 17.91 38.34 18.51
CA THR A 42 17.83 37.60 17.23
C THR A 42 18.18 36.13 17.40
N LEU A 43 19.23 35.81 18.17
CA LEU A 43 19.61 34.42 18.42
C LEU A 43 18.60 33.68 19.29
N ALA A 44 18.00 34.34 20.29
CA ALA A 44 16.91 33.78 21.08
C ALA A 44 15.69 33.42 20.22
N VAL A 45 15.30 34.31 19.29
CA VAL A 45 14.22 34.05 18.34
C VAL A 45 14.58 32.88 17.42
N LEU A 46 15.81 32.81 16.90
CA LEU A 46 16.26 31.70 16.07
C LEU A 46 16.23 30.36 16.81
N ILE A 47 16.62 30.32 18.09
CA ILE A 47 16.56 29.11 18.93
C ILE A 47 15.11 28.70 19.18
N ALA A 48 14.24 29.65 19.52
CA ALA A 48 12.82 29.38 19.70
C ALA A 48 12.19 28.80 18.42
N ILE A 49 12.49 29.39 17.26
CA ILE A 49 12.04 28.89 15.95
C ILE A 49 12.61 27.49 15.69
N ALA A 50 13.91 27.27 15.86
CA ALA A 50 14.54 25.97 15.63
C ALA A 50 14.04 24.86 16.56
N ALA A 51 13.61 25.21 17.78
CA ALA A 51 13.09 24.26 18.77
C ALA A 51 11.68 23.74 18.41
N VAL A 52 10.85 24.57 17.79
CA VAL A 52 9.42 24.27 17.56
C VAL A 52 9.11 24.02 16.08
N LEU A 53 9.78 24.70 15.15
CA LEU A 53 9.52 24.60 13.73
C LEU A 53 10.01 23.25 13.17
N THR A 54 9.11 22.57 12.49
CA THR A 54 9.40 21.37 11.68
C THR A 54 9.27 21.72 10.21
N VAL A 55 10.21 21.21 9.41
CA VAL A 55 10.19 21.27 7.95
C VAL A 55 10.05 19.85 7.43
N ARG A 56 8.97 19.57 6.70
CA ARG A 56 8.56 18.22 6.24
C ARG A 56 8.50 17.20 7.39
N GLY A 57 7.96 17.65 8.53
CA GLY A 57 7.78 16.88 9.76
C GLY A 57 9.06 16.53 10.53
N ARG A 58 10.24 17.00 10.08
CA ARG A 58 11.50 16.90 10.82
C ARG A 58 11.92 18.27 11.37
N ARG A 59 12.44 18.28 12.59
CA ARG A 59 13.12 19.46 13.16
C ARG A 59 14.54 19.58 12.63
N PHE A 60 15.20 20.70 12.92
CA PHE A 60 16.61 20.91 12.56
C PHE A 60 17.53 19.78 13.06
N THR A 61 17.39 19.36 14.32
CA THR A 61 18.11 18.21 14.89
C THR A 61 17.80 16.90 14.14
N GLY A 62 16.53 16.69 13.76
CA GLY A 62 16.11 15.56 12.95
C GLY A 62 16.73 15.56 11.54
N TRP A 63 16.94 16.73 10.94
CA TRP A 63 17.65 16.86 9.67
C TRP A 63 19.14 16.52 9.80
N ILE A 64 19.79 16.96 10.87
CA ILE A 64 21.18 16.59 11.17
C ILE A 64 21.31 15.06 11.28
N VAL A 65 20.46 14.43 12.10
CA VAL A 65 20.42 12.97 12.26
C VAL A 65 20.17 12.27 10.91
N ALA A 66 19.25 12.79 10.10
CA ALA A 66 18.99 12.24 8.78
C ALA A 66 20.22 12.27 7.87
N ILE A 67 20.93 13.40 7.81
CA ILE A 67 22.15 13.57 7.00
C ILE A 67 23.21 12.56 7.44
N PHE A 68 23.51 12.48 8.75
CA PHE A 68 24.53 11.56 9.25
C PHE A 68 24.14 10.09 9.06
N SER A 69 22.87 9.75 9.32
CA SER A 69 22.39 8.39 9.17
C SER A 69 22.38 7.94 7.71
N TRP A 70 22.05 8.85 6.78
CA TRP A 70 22.13 8.62 5.34
C TRP A 70 23.58 8.46 4.91
N ARG A 71 24.47 9.40 5.25
CA ARG A 71 25.90 9.30 4.91
C ARG A 71 26.51 7.96 5.32
N ARG A 72 26.17 7.46 6.51
CA ARG A 72 26.64 6.15 7.00
C ARG A 72 26.01 4.96 6.25
N ARG A 73 24.75 5.04 5.84
CA ARG A 73 23.97 3.87 5.37
C ARG A 73 23.66 3.85 3.88
N HIS A 74 23.93 4.92 3.14
CA HIS A 74 23.44 5.13 1.79
C HIS A 74 23.89 4.09 0.75
N ARG A 75 24.98 3.35 1.01
CA ARG A 75 25.48 2.27 0.15
C ARG A 75 25.14 0.86 0.65
N ALA A 76 24.58 0.74 1.85
CA ALA A 76 24.28 -0.54 2.46
C ALA A 76 22.78 -0.81 2.40
N ALA A 77 22.40 -1.92 1.77
CA ALA A 77 21.03 -2.41 1.78
C ALA A 77 20.52 -2.63 3.21
N PRO A 78 19.20 -2.60 3.43
CA PRO A 78 18.60 -3.17 4.64
C PRO A 78 19.13 -4.59 4.87
N ALA A 79 19.38 -4.94 6.13
CA ALA A 79 19.69 -6.32 6.48
C ALA A 79 18.50 -7.19 6.04
N ALA A 80 18.80 -8.31 5.37
CA ALA A 80 17.78 -9.28 5.04
C ALA A 80 17.09 -9.76 6.32
N PRO A 81 15.76 -9.96 6.31
CA PRO A 81 15.08 -10.64 7.41
C PRO A 81 15.69 -12.03 7.65
N SER A 82 15.56 -12.56 8.86
CA SER A 82 15.95 -13.94 9.13
C SER A 82 15.07 -14.92 8.34
N GLU A 83 15.55 -16.16 8.19
CA GLU A 83 14.70 -17.23 7.69
C GLU A 83 13.42 -17.35 8.55
N PRO A 84 12.27 -17.57 7.92
CA PRO A 84 11.02 -17.72 8.64
C PRO A 84 11.02 -19.04 9.41
N ALA A 85 10.71 -18.95 10.71
CA ALA A 85 10.40 -20.11 11.52
C ALA A 85 8.88 -20.21 11.64
N VAL A 86 8.34 -21.41 11.42
CA VAL A 86 6.94 -21.69 11.69
C VAL A 86 6.79 -21.96 13.18
N GLY A 87 6.15 -21.06 13.91
CA GLY A 87 5.81 -21.31 15.31
C GLY A 87 4.71 -22.37 15.41
N SER A 88 4.93 -23.42 16.20
CA SER A 88 3.85 -24.34 16.56
C SER A 88 3.01 -23.73 17.69
N THR A 89 1.69 -23.65 17.48
CA THR A 89 0.73 -23.39 18.54
C THR A 89 0.08 -24.67 19.05
N VAL A 90 -0.56 -24.55 20.22
CA VAL A 90 -1.28 -25.56 20.99
C VAL A 90 -2.57 -26.06 20.30
N MET A 91 -3.01 -25.40 19.21
CA MET A 91 -4.15 -25.83 18.39
C MET A 91 -3.65 -26.53 17.11
N PRO A 92 -4.14 -27.74 16.78
CA PRO A 92 -3.80 -28.39 15.53
C PRO A 92 -4.34 -27.57 14.34
N GLY A 93 -3.47 -27.05 13.47
CA GLY A 93 -3.86 -26.50 12.16
C GLY A 93 -3.43 -25.05 11.86
N ASP A 94 -3.11 -24.24 12.87
CA ASP A 94 -2.69 -22.85 12.67
C ASP A 94 -1.17 -22.71 12.86
N HIS A 95 -0.48 -22.74 11.72
CA HIS A 95 0.94 -22.46 11.62
C HIS A 95 1.13 -20.97 11.35
N VAL A 96 1.66 -20.21 12.31
CA VAL A 96 1.99 -18.79 12.09
C VAL A 96 3.49 -18.68 11.85
N ALA A 97 3.88 -18.13 10.70
CA ALA A 97 5.28 -17.83 10.45
C ALA A 97 5.72 -16.59 11.24
N VAL A 98 6.87 -16.70 11.88
CA VAL A 98 7.56 -15.59 12.54
C VAL A 98 8.98 -15.46 12.01
N ARG A 99 9.50 -14.24 11.96
CA ARG A 99 10.91 -13.99 11.63
C ARG A 99 11.42 -12.71 12.26
N TRP A 100 12.73 -12.56 12.34
CA TRP A 100 13.35 -11.31 12.73
C TRP A 100 13.39 -10.35 11.54
N GLN A 101 12.96 -9.11 11.75
CA GLN A 101 13.13 -8.00 10.82
C GLN A 101 13.74 -6.81 11.58
N GLY A 102 15.07 -6.70 11.49
CA GLY A 102 15.84 -5.83 12.38
C GLY A 102 15.66 -6.27 13.83
N GLU A 103 15.38 -5.33 14.72
CA GLU A 103 15.23 -5.59 16.16
C GLU A 103 13.86 -6.20 16.55
N HIS A 104 12.96 -6.40 15.60
CA HIS A 104 11.60 -6.86 15.88
C HIS A 104 11.42 -8.30 15.43
N LEU A 105 10.74 -9.09 16.27
CA LEU A 105 10.12 -10.32 15.81
C LEU A 105 8.79 -9.95 15.16
N VAL A 106 8.56 -10.39 13.92
CA VAL A 106 7.37 -10.03 13.14
C VAL A 106 6.59 -11.26 12.71
N SER A 107 5.27 -11.06 12.53
CA SER A 107 4.33 -12.03 11.95
C SER A 107 3.39 -11.28 11.00
N VAL A 108 2.74 -12.01 10.10
CA VAL A 108 1.87 -11.40 9.07
C VAL A 108 0.50 -12.08 9.05
N ILE A 109 -0.53 -11.26 8.87
CA ILE A 109 -1.92 -11.64 8.63
C ILE A 109 -2.27 -11.14 7.23
N GLU A 110 -2.68 -12.02 6.33
CA GLU A 110 -3.23 -11.65 5.02
C GLU A 110 -4.70 -11.27 5.20
N LEU A 111 -5.08 -10.10 4.69
CA LEU A 111 -6.49 -9.72 4.61
C LEU A 111 -7.04 -10.23 3.28
N VAL A 112 -8.03 -11.11 3.36
CA VAL A 112 -8.61 -11.75 2.18
C VAL A 112 -9.78 -10.90 1.70
N PRO A 113 -9.70 -10.35 0.48
CA PRO A 113 -10.79 -9.54 -0.03
C PRO A 113 -12.02 -10.37 -0.33
N ARG A 114 -13.18 -9.76 -0.18
CA ARG A 114 -14.45 -10.37 -0.54
C ARG A 114 -14.59 -10.36 -2.07
N PRO A 115 -14.80 -11.52 -2.72
CA PRO A 115 -14.92 -11.58 -4.17
C PRO A 115 -16.00 -10.67 -4.73
N PHE A 116 -15.75 -10.13 -5.92
CA PHE A 116 -16.66 -9.26 -6.69
C PHE A 116 -17.10 -7.99 -5.98
N THR A 117 -16.35 -7.46 -4.99
CA THR A 117 -16.72 -6.17 -4.38
C THR A 117 -16.53 -5.02 -5.39
N PRO A 118 -17.58 -4.31 -5.80
CA PRO A 118 -17.43 -3.19 -6.73
C PRO A 118 -16.67 -2.03 -6.10
N THR A 119 -15.87 -1.36 -6.91
CA THR A 119 -15.30 -0.06 -6.56
C THR A 119 -15.90 1.00 -7.49
N VAL A 120 -16.60 1.98 -6.93
CA VAL A 120 -17.22 3.07 -7.70
C VAL A 120 -16.42 4.35 -7.49
N ILE A 121 -16.16 5.09 -8.56
CA ILE A 121 -15.44 6.34 -8.50
C ILE A 121 -16.40 7.52 -8.50
N VAL A 122 -16.53 8.20 -7.35
CA VAL A 122 -17.41 9.37 -7.18
C VAL A 122 -16.54 10.57 -6.83
N GLY A 123 -16.62 11.64 -7.63
CA GLY A 123 -15.83 12.85 -7.38
C GLY A 123 -14.31 12.66 -7.41
N GLY A 124 -13.81 11.58 -8.04
CA GLY A 124 -12.39 11.22 -8.06
C GLY A 124 -11.92 10.37 -6.88
N GLU A 125 -12.83 10.00 -5.98
CA GLU A 125 -12.57 9.14 -4.83
C GLU A 125 -13.14 7.73 -5.06
N ALA A 126 -12.45 6.71 -4.54
CA ALA A 126 -12.90 5.33 -4.64
C ALA A 126 -13.75 4.93 -3.44
N PHE A 127 -14.94 4.41 -3.73
CA PHE A 127 -15.86 3.85 -2.73
C PHE A 127 -15.97 2.34 -2.96
N THR A 128 -15.68 1.56 -1.92
CA THR A 128 -15.81 0.10 -1.89
C THR A 128 -16.23 -0.34 -0.49
N ASP A 129 -17.00 -1.41 -0.39
CA ASP A 129 -17.51 -1.92 0.89
C ASP A 129 -16.47 -2.76 1.65
N ASP A 130 -15.39 -3.18 0.98
CA ASP A 130 -14.41 -4.11 1.53
C ASP A 130 -13.14 -3.37 1.99
N VAL A 131 -13.23 -2.81 3.19
CA VAL A 131 -12.23 -1.95 3.80
C VAL A 131 -11.83 -2.42 5.21
N VAL A 132 -10.61 -2.09 5.62
CA VAL A 132 -10.14 -2.21 7.00
C VAL A 132 -9.91 -0.82 7.59
N ASP A 133 -10.62 -0.49 8.67
CA ASP A 133 -10.40 0.75 9.43
C ASP A 133 -9.16 0.59 10.33
N THR A 134 -8.17 1.47 10.17
CA THR A 134 -6.97 1.42 11.01
C THR A 134 -7.25 1.76 12.47
N ARG A 135 -8.37 2.43 12.78
CA ARG A 135 -8.82 2.65 14.17
C ARG A 135 -9.36 1.36 14.79
N LEU A 136 -10.03 0.51 14.01
CA LEU A 136 -10.42 -0.82 14.47
C LEU A 136 -9.16 -1.62 14.84
N VAL A 137 -8.14 -1.62 13.98
CA VAL A 137 -6.87 -2.33 14.25
C VAL A 137 -6.21 -1.81 15.54
N GLU A 138 -6.13 -0.49 15.74
CA GLU A 138 -5.60 0.08 16.98
C GLU A 138 -6.41 -0.37 18.20
N ARG A 139 -7.75 -0.36 18.14
CA ARG A 139 -8.60 -0.83 19.25
C ARG A 139 -8.33 -2.30 19.58
N LEU A 140 -8.23 -3.16 18.57
CA LEU A 140 -7.97 -4.59 18.77
C LEU A 140 -6.60 -4.83 19.42
N ILE A 141 -5.57 -4.11 18.97
CA ILE A 141 -4.22 -4.21 19.55
C ILE A 141 -4.22 -3.69 20.99
N THR A 142 -4.84 -2.54 21.22
CA THR A 142 -4.95 -1.94 22.55
C THR A 142 -5.64 -2.89 23.54
N ALA A 143 -6.69 -3.59 23.09
CA ALA A 143 -7.45 -4.51 23.94
C ALA A 143 -6.70 -5.84 24.21
N HIS A 144 -5.95 -6.35 23.25
CA HIS A 144 -5.45 -7.74 23.30
C HIS A 144 -3.93 -7.88 23.38
N CYS A 145 -3.18 -6.90 22.90
CA CYS A 145 -1.72 -6.91 22.81
C CYS A 145 -1.13 -5.47 22.80
N PRO A 146 -1.30 -4.70 23.89
CA PRO A 146 -1.01 -3.26 23.90
C PRO A 146 0.48 -2.87 23.79
N ASP A 147 1.39 -3.83 23.92
CA ASP A 147 2.84 -3.70 23.76
C ASP A 147 3.33 -4.12 22.35
N LEU A 148 2.41 -4.38 21.41
CA LEU A 148 2.73 -4.62 19.99
C LEU A 148 2.44 -3.39 19.12
N GLU A 149 3.13 -3.34 17.98
CA GLU A 149 2.80 -2.45 16.86
C GLU A 149 2.17 -3.23 15.72
N ALA A 150 1.36 -2.56 14.89
CA ALA A 150 0.95 -3.12 13.62
C ALA A 150 1.19 -2.18 12.45
N ASP A 151 1.71 -2.74 11.37
CA ASP A 151 1.78 -2.09 10.06
C ASP A 151 0.68 -2.68 9.17
N ILE A 152 -0.32 -1.88 8.79
CA ILE A 152 -1.24 -2.25 7.70
C ILE A 152 -0.53 -1.90 6.39
N VAL A 153 -0.20 -2.92 5.60
CA VAL A 153 0.59 -2.80 4.37
C VAL A 153 -0.27 -3.19 3.19
N SER A 154 -0.51 -2.26 2.27
CA SER A 154 -1.12 -2.57 0.97
C SER A 154 -0.08 -2.44 -0.13
N SER A 155 -0.05 -3.38 -1.06
CA SER A 155 0.87 -3.39 -2.18
C SER A 155 0.16 -3.77 -3.46
N GLY A 156 0.54 -3.15 -4.57
CA GLY A 156 -0.14 -3.38 -5.84
C GLY A 156 0.32 -2.49 -6.97
N HIS A 157 -0.34 -2.66 -8.11
CA HIS A 157 -0.09 -1.91 -9.33
C HIS A 157 -1.42 -1.41 -9.90
N ARG A 158 -1.41 -0.19 -10.43
CA ARG A 158 -2.61 0.38 -11.07
C ARG A 158 -2.87 -0.21 -12.44
N VAL A 159 -1.79 -0.52 -13.13
CA VAL A 159 -1.75 -1.10 -14.46
C VAL A 159 -0.71 -2.21 -14.47
N GLY A 160 -0.92 -3.19 -15.32
CA GLY A 160 -0.17 -4.43 -15.36
C GLY A 160 1.25 -4.27 -15.85
N ARG A 161 2.21 -4.76 -15.06
CA ARG A 161 3.63 -4.80 -15.44
C ARG A 161 3.94 -5.71 -16.64
N THR A 162 3.06 -6.68 -16.93
CA THR A 162 3.25 -7.71 -17.96
C THR A 162 2.70 -7.31 -19.34
N ALA A 163 1.95 -6.21 -19.41
CA ALA A 163 1.34 -5.74 -20.65
C ALA A 163 2.31 -4.89 -21.49
N PRO A 164 2.13 -4.84 -22.82
CA PRO A 164 2.88 -3.93 -23.69
C PRO A 164 2.72 -2.47 -23.23
N ALA A 165 3.81 -1.69 -23.26
CA ALA A 165 3.80 -0.30 -22.82
C ALA A 165 2.75 0.57 -23.56
N SER A 166 2.50 0.30 -24.84
CA SER A 166 1.48 0.98 -25.64
C SER A 166 0.05 0.68 -25.18
N LEU A 167 -0.21 -0.53 -24.66
CA LEU A 167 -1.49 -0.92 -24.10
C LEU A 167 -1.68 -0.33 -22.69
N VAL A 168 -0.63 -0.37 -21.87
CA VAL A 168 -0.62 0.25 -20.54
C VAL A 168 -0.89 1.74 -20.63
N ALA A 169 -0.17 2.46 -21.52
CA ALA A 169 -0.35 3.89 -21.70
C ALA A 169 -1.78 4.26 -22.14
N LEU A 170 -2.38 3.44 -23.00
CA LEU A 170 -3.77 3.61 -23.43
C LEU A 170 -4.74 3.41 -22.28
N TYR A 171 -4.56 2.34 -21.50
CA TYR A 171 -5.44 2.05 -20.38
C TYR A 171 -5.29 3.09 -19.26
N GLU A 172 -4.08 3.62 -19.02
CA GLU A 172 -3.87 4.77 -18.13
C GLU A 172 -4.65 6.02 -18.58
N GLN A 173 -4.82 6.24 -19.88
CA GLN A 173 -5.64 7.34 -20.40
C GLN A 173 -7.13 7.10 -20.11
N VAL A 174 -7.61 5.86 -20.25
CA VAL A 174 -9.00 5.48 -19.96
C VAL A 174 -9.32 5.56 -18.47
N VAL A 175 -8.46 5.00 -17.61
CA VAL A 175 -8.64 4.98 -16.14
C VAL A 175 -8.32 6.35 -15.52
N GLY A 176 -7.49 7.16 -16.18
CA GLY A 176 -7.13 8.49 -15.68
C GLY A 176 -6.46 8.43 -14.30
N PRO A 177 -6.62 9.48 -13.46
CA PRO A 177 -6.04 9.54 -12.12
C PRO A 177 -6.88 8.83 -11.05
N TYR A 178 -7.80 7.92 -11.41
CA TYR A 178 -8.66 7.29 -10.41
C TYR A 178 -7.88 6.36 -9.46
N PRO A 179 -8.19 6.36 -8.15
CA PRO A 179 -7.59 5.48 -7.14
C PRO A 179 -8.09 4.03 -7.23
N ALA A 180 -8.12 3.49 -8.44
CA ALA A 180 -8.58 2.15 -8.76
C ALA A 180 -7.40 1.28 -9.22
N PRO A 181 -6.67 0.63 -8.30
CA PRO A 181 -5.61 -0.27 -8.70
C PRO A 181 -6.16 -1.56 -9.30
N ALA A 182 -5.60 -1.97 -10.44
CA ALA A 182 -5.89 -3.24 -11.09
C ALA A 182 -5.59 -4.43 -10.19
N ASN A 183 -4.48 -4.39 -9.46
CA ASN A 183 -4.15 -5.39 -8.44
C ASN A 183 -3.75 -4.71 -7.14
N ARG A 184 -4.32 -5.16 -6.02
CA ARG A 184 -3.93 -4.76 -4.68
C ARG A 184 -4.16 -5.90 -3.70
N ARG A 185 -3.17 -6.11 -2.84
CA ARG A 185 -3.24 -7.02 -1.71
C ARG A 185 -2.87 -6.27 -0.44
N THR A 186 -3.47 -6.68 0.67
CA THR A 186 -3.29 -6.00 1.96
C THR A 186 -2.97 -7.03 3.04
N TRP A 187 -2.03 -6.67 3.90
CA TRP A 187 -1.59 -7.45 5.05
C TRP A 187 -1.56 -6.58 6.30
N ILE A 188 -1.62 -7.23 7.45
CA ILE A 188 -1.29 -6.63 8.74
C ILE A 188 -0.05 -7.33 9.28
N MET A 189 1.04 -6.60 9.46
CA MET A 189 2.26 -7.09 10.09
C MET A 189 2.27 -6.69 11.55
N LEU A 190 2.23 -7.67 12.46
CA LEU A 190 2.44 -7.43 13.88
C LEU A 190 3.93 -7.43 14.20
N ARG A 191 4.38 -6.47 15.02
CA ARG A 191 5.79 -6.28 15.38
C ARG A 191 5.94 -6.33 16.90
N ALA A 192 6.82 -7.21 17.36
CA ALA A 192 7.18 -7.34 18.76
C ALA A 192 8.63 -6.89 18.97
N LEU A 193 8.83 -5.81 19.72
CA LEU A 193 10.15 -5.40 20.19
C LEU A 193 10.43 -6.12 21.52
N PRO A 194 11.55 -6.87 21.67
CA PRO A 194 11.79 -7.67 22.86
C PRO A 194 11.74 -6.89 24.18
N GLU A 195 12.25 -5.67 24.20
CA GLU A 195 12.27 -4.82 25.40
C GLU A 195 10.87 -4.35 25.82
N GLU A 196 10.03 -3.97 24.86
CA GLU A 196 8.67 -3.49 25.14
C GLU A 196 7.73 -4.65 25.52
N THR A 197 7.91 -5.80 24.87
CA THR A 197 7.04 -6.98 25.04
C THR A 197 7.48 -7.94 26.14
N ARG A 198 8.59 -7.64 26.83
CA ARG A 198 9.23 -8.51 27.82
C ARG A 198 8.26 -9.06 28.86
N LYS A 199 7.40 -8.20 29.43
CA LYS A 199 6.44 -8.59 30.47
C LYS A 199 5.42 -9.59 29.96
N SER A 200 4.93 -9.42 28.73
CA SER A 200 3.94 -10.31 28.11
C SER A 200 4.55 -11.62 27.61
N ALA A 201 5.79 -11.56 27.12
CA ALA A 201 6.56 -12.72 26.69
C ALA A 201 6.91 -13.65 27.86
N LEU A 202 7.40 -13.10 28.98
CA LEU A 202 7.80 -13.87 30.17
C LEU A 202 6.66 -14.66 30.83
N ARG A 203 5.40 -14.25 30.61
CA ARG A 203 4.22 -15.00 31.08
C ARG A 203 4.00 -16.31 30.34
N ARG A 204 4.65 -16.51 29.19
CA ARG A 204 4.46 -17.68 28.31
C ARG A 204 5.65 -18.63 28.37
N GLU A 205 6.85 -18.09 28.28
CA GLU A 205 8.12 -18.84 28.38
C GLU A 205 9.30 -17.87 28.55
N ILE A 206 10.49 -18.40 28.81
CA ILE A 206 11.73 -17.63 28.95
C ILE A 206 12.38 -17.43 27.57
N GLY A 207 13.03 -16.28 27.40
CA GLY A 207 13.84 -15.98 26.22
C GLY A 207 13.02 -15.81 24.93
N VAL A 208 13.64 -16.12 23.79
CA VAL A 208 13.05 -15.93 22.45
C VAL A 208 11.80 -16.77 22.25
N ALA A 209 11.72 -17.95 22.88
CA ALA A 209 10.57 -18.83 22.75
C ALA A 209 9.30 -18.22 23.37
N GLY A 210 9.43 -17.49 24.50
CA GLY A 210 8.33 -16.73 25.11
C GLY A 210 7.83 -15.59 24.23
N LEU A 211 8.76 -14.88 23.57
CA LEU A 211 8.44 -13.83 22.60
C LEU A 211 7.71 -14.38 21.38
N ALA A 212 8.19 -15.50 20.83
CA ALA A 212 7.57 -16.17 19.68
C ALA A 212 6.16 -16.65 20.03
N ARG A 213 5.98 -17.36 21.17
CA ARG A 213 4.65 -17.76 21.64
C ARG A 213 3.73 -16.58 21.88
N TYR A 214 4.27 -15.45 22.38
CA TYR A 214 3.49 -14.24 22.55
C TYR A 214 2.97 -13.72 21.21
N LEU A 215 3.89 -13.50 20.27
CA LEU A 215 3.56 -12.96 18.96
C LEU A 215 2.56 -13.86 18.25
N VAL A 216 2.83 -15.16 18.14
CA VAL A 216 1.93 -16.13 17.48
C VAL A 216 0.53 -16.11 18.10
N SER A 217 0.42 -16.19 19.44
CA SER A 217 -0.89 -16.14 20.11
C SER A 217 -1.64 -14.83 19.87
N SER A 218 -0.91 -13.72 19.70
CA SER A 218 -1.50 -12.41 19.42
C SER A 218 -1.94 -12.32 17.97
N THR A 219 -1.17 -12.88 17.03
CA THR A 219 -1.51 -12.95 15.61
C THR A 219 -2.80 -13.70 15.36
N THR A 220 -2.94 -14.90 15.93
CA THR A 220 -4.18 -15.69 15.83
C THR A 220 -5.36 -14.92 16.40
N ARG A 221 -5.21 -14.36 17.62
CA ARG A 221 -6.29 -13.60 18.26
C ARG A 221 -6.70 -12.37 17.45
N ILE A 222 -5.75 -11.61 16.89
CA ILE A 222 -6.06 -10.43 16.08
C ILE A 222 -6.77 -10.85 14.78
N ALA A 223 -6.35 -11.95 14.14
CA ALA A 223 -7.04 -12.48 12.96
C ALA A 223 -8.49 -12.89 13.29
N ASP A 224 -8.71 -13.62 14.38
CA ASP A 224 -10.06 -14.02 14.84
C ASP A 224 -10.96 -12.82 15.14
N GLN A 225 -10.41 -11.79 15.79
CA GLN A 225 -11.15 -10.58 16.11
C GLN A 225 -11.46 -9.73 14.87
N LEU A 226 -10.55 -9.68 13.88
CA LEU A 226 -10.81 -9.05 12.59
C LEU A 226 -11.95 -9.77 11.86
N ALA A 227 -11.90 -11.10 11.79
CA ALA A 227 -12.95 -11.92 11.20
C ALA A 227 -14.31 -11.71 11.88
N SER A 228 -14.32 -11.63 13.23
CA SER A 228 -15.52 -11.33 14.02
C SER A 228 -16.09 -9.93 13.77
N ASN A 229 -15.26 -8.99 13.30
CA ASN A 229 -15.67 -7.65 12.86
C ASN A 229 -15.91 -7.56 11.34
N GLY A 230 -16.01 -8.70 10.64
CA GLY A 230 -16.34 -8.78 9.22
C GLY A 230 -15.15 -8.64 8.26
N VAL A 231 -13.92 -8.58 8.74
CA VAL A 231 -12.71 -8.53 7.92
C VAL A 231 -12.11 -9.93 7.83
N ASP A 232 -12.21 -10.62 6.68
CA ASP A 232 -11.58 -11.94 6.51
C ASP A 232 -10.05 -11.80 6.62
N ALA A 233 -9.48 -12.45 7.63
CA ALA A 233 -8.10 -12.30 8.03
C ALA A 233 -7.50 -13.69 8.28
N ARG A 234 -6.41 -14.01 7.58
CA ARG A 234 -5.77 -15.33 7.65
C ARG A 234 -4.33 -15.19 8.10
N CYS A 235 -3.94 -15.91 9.15
CA CYS A 235 -2.56 -15.95 9.59
C CYS A 235 -1.68 -16.55 8.49
N SER A 236 -0.57 -15.89 8.17
CA SER A 236 0.33 -16.34 7.12
C SER A 236 1.25 -17.46 7.62
N ARG A 237 1.35 -18.52 6.83
CA ARG A 237 2.24 -19.68 7.07
C ARG A 237 3.65 -19.48 6.53
N SER A 238 3.85 -18.46 5.70
CA SER A 238 5.13 -18.04 5.09
C SER A 238 5.09 -16.53 4.85
N PHE A 239 6.26 -15.93 4.61
CA PHE A 239 6.39 -14.55 4.17
C PHE A 239 6.48 -14.39 2.65
N ASP A 240 6.48 -15.47 1.86
CA ASP A 240 6.76 -15.43 0.41
C ASP A 240 5.82 -14.48 -0.36
N ASP A 241 4.51 -14.56 -0.13
CA ASP A 241 3.52 -13.69 -0.78
C ASP A 241 3.70 -12.22 -0.36
N PHE A 242 4.01 -11.98 0.92
CA PHE A 242 4.27 -10.66 1.45
C PHE A 242 5.58 -10.07 0.88
N ASP A 243 6.64 -10.87 0.80
CA ASP A 243 7.93 -10.44 0.30
C ASP A 243 7.89 -10.18 -1.21
N LYS A 244 7.28 -11.09 -1.97
CA LYS A 244 7.09 -10.93 -3.42
C LYS A 244 6.27 -9.68 -3.75
N SER A 245 5.24 -9.38 -2.95
CA SER A 245 4.41 -8.20 -3.18
C SER A 245 5.09 -6.90 -2.74
N THR A 246 5.94 -6.93 -1.72
CA THR A 246 6.59 -5.73 -1.18
C THR A 246 8.05 -5.57 -1.62
N GLU A 247 8.50 -6.38 -2.58
CA GLU A 247 9.86 -6.38 -3.08
C GLU A 247 10.22 -5.01 -3.69
N VAL A 248 11.33 -4.45 -3.22
CA VAL A 248 11.92 -3.23 -3.79
C VAL A 248 13.38 -3.52 -4.12
N SER A 249 13.74 -3.32 -5.39
CA SER A 249 15.14 -3.45 -5.82
C SER A 249 15.99 -2.36 -5.16
N PHE A 250 17.07 -2.76 -4.49
CA PHE A 250 17.95 -1.85 -3.77
C PHE A 250 19.40 -2.04 -4.23
N GLU A 251 19.95 -1.04 -4.90
CA GLU A 251 21.39 -0.91 -5.15
C GLU A 251 22.01 0.19 -4.28
N ARG A 252 21.34 1.34 -4.23
CA ARG A 252 21.83 2.51 -3.49
C ARG A 252 20.69 3.41 -3.05
N GLU A 253 20.84 4.00 -1.88
CA GLU A 253 19.99 5.09 -1.41
C GLU A 253 20.57 6.45 -1.84
N SER A 254 19.81 7.20 -2.62
CA SER A 254 19.99 8.63 -2.86
C SER A 254 19.24 9.43 -1.81
N TRP A 255 19.45 10.76 -1.79
CA TRP A 255 18.77 11.62 -0.82
C TRP A 255 17.25 11.60 -0.96
N SER A 256 16.71 11.43 -2.16
CA SER A 256 15.27 11.51 -2.46
C SER A 256 14.65 10.22 -3.00
N SER A 257 15.45 9.18 -3.23
CA SER A 257 15.01 7.93 -3.85
C SER A 257 15.98 6.79 -3.54
N ILE A 258 15.52 5.57 -3.76
CA ILE A 258 16.32 4.35 -3.83
C ILE A 258 16.47 4.01 -5.31
N LYS A 259 17.72 3.82 -5.74
CA LYS A 259 18.03 3.29 -7.06
C LYS A 259 18.08 1.76 -6.95
N GLY A 260 17.22 1.09 -7.71
CA GLY A 260 17.27 -0.35 -7.97
C GLY A 260 17.95 -0.65 -9.31
N ARG A 261 17.91 -1.93 -9.74
CA ARG A 261 18.58 -2.39 -10.97
C ARG A 261 18.09 -1.70 -12.24
N SER A 262 16.77 -1.53 -12.35
CA SER A 262 16.10 -0.94 -13.52
C SER A 262 14.92 -0.04 -13.14
N THR A 263 14.80 0.27 -11.85
CA THR A 263 13.68 1.00 -11.26
C THR A 263 14.18 1.97 -10.21
N PHE A 264 13.38 3.00 -9.94
CA PHE A 264 13.60 3.96 -8.88
C PHE A 264 12.40 3.90 -7.94
N THR A 265 12.65 3.77 -6.64
CA THR A 265 11.59 3.81 -5.62
C THR A 265 11.78 5.04 -4.76
N ALA A 266 10.78 5.89 -4.65
CA ALA A 266 10.80 7.02 -3.74
C ALA A 266 9.74 6.87 -2.65
N ALA A 267 10.15 7.22 -1.43
CA ALA A 267 9.34 7.20 -0.23
C ALA A 267 8.80 8.58 0.08
N TYR A 268 7.52 8.62 0.41
CA TYR A 268 6.76 9.83 0.65
C TYR A 268 5.86 9.69 1.87
N THR A 269 5.39 10.83 2.36
CA THR A 269 4.18 10.97 3.18
C THR A 269 3.11 11.69 2.37
N ALA A 270 1.85 11.32 2.56
CA ALA A 270 0.73 11.93 1.86
C ALA A 270 -0.52 11.88 2.75
N PRO A 271 -0.97 13.01 3.36
CA PRO A 271 -2.09 13.04 4.30
C PRO A 271 -3.48 12.90 3.63
N GLY A 272 -3.50 12.68 2.31
CA GLY A 272 -4.73 12.52 1.53
C GLY A 272 -5.34 11.12 1.55
N GLY A 273 -4.73 10.18 2.27
CA GLY A 273 -5.25 8.80 2.38
C GLY A 273 -5.19 8.00 1.07
N PRO A 274 -5.84 6.83 1.03
CA PRO A 274 -5.74 5.89 -0.09
C PRO A 274 -6.16 6.48 -1.43
N ASN A 275 -7.11 7.41 -1.45
CA ASN A 275 -7.51 8.11 -2.69
C ASN A 275 -6.33 8.87 -3.32
N VAL A 276 -5.52 9.56 -2.51
CA VAL A 276 -4.32 10.24 -3.02
C VAL A 276 -3.23 9.24 -3.35
N TRP A 277 -3.02 8.23 -2.50
CA TRP A 277 -1.93 7.25 -2.68
C TRP A 277 -2.07 6.45 -3.97
N TRP A 278 -3.28 5.94 -4.23
CA TRP A 278 -3.59 5.11 -5.39
C TRP A 278 -3.94 5.91 -6.65
N SER A 279 -4.05 7.24 -6.57
CA SER A 279 -4.19 8.12 -7.76
C SER A 279 -2.85 8.47 -8.41
N ALA A 280 -1.75 8.34 -7.66
CA ALA A 280 -0.41 8.62 -8.18
C ALA A 280 -0.04 7.63 -9.28
N ARG A 281 0.68 8.11 -10.30
CA ARG A 281 1.20 7.24 -11.36
C ARG A 281 2.49 6.59 -10.88
N ALA A 282 2.49 5.26 -10.83
CA ALA A 282 3.63 4.44 -10.45
C ALA A 282 3.44 3.04 -11.03
N ASP A 283 4.55 2.40 -11.38
CA ASP A 283 4.58 1.00 -11.83
C ASP A 283 4.24 0.04 -10.68
N HIS A 284 4.59 0.43 -9.44
CA HIS A 284 4.27 -0.31 -8.23
C HIS A 284 4.13 0.64 -7.05
N THR A 285 3.12 0.41 -6.21
CA THR A 285 2.78 1.24 -5.05
C THR A 285 2.71 0.37 -3.82
N ILE A 286 3.43 0.76 -2.77
CA ILE A 286 3.33 0.14 -1.43
C ILE A 286 2.94 1.23 -0.45
N THR A 287 1.85 1.05 0.27
CA THR A 287 1.38 1.95 1.33
C THR A 287 1.50 1.23 2.67
N ARG A 288 1.99 1.93 3.70
CA ARG A 288 2.02 1.42 5.06
C ARG A 288 1.41 2.41 6.01
N VAL A 289 0.52 1.94 6.87
CA VAL A 289 -0.01 2.69 8.01
C VAL A 289 0.39 1.97 9.28
N ARG A 290 1.31 2.57 10.04
CA ARG A 290 1.69 2.06 11.36
C ARG A 290 0.73 2.60 12.40
N VAL A 291 0.18 1.70 13.19
CA VAL A 291 -0.61 1.98 14.39
C VAL A 291 0.10 1.42 15.61
N ARG A 292 0.11 2.24 16.66
CA ARG A 292 0.64 1.89 17.98
C ARG A 292 -0.36 2.39 19.02
N PRO A 293 -0.75 1.58 20.01
CA PRO A 293 -1.68 2.00 21.06
C PRO A 293 -1.32 3.35 21.68
N GLY A 294 -2.25 4.30 21.66
CA GLY A 294 -2.11 5.60 22.32
C GLY A 294 -1.18 6.58 21.60
N ALA A 295 -0.77 6.29 20.36
CA ALA A 295 0.03 7.19 19.54
C ALA A 295 -0.65 7.43 18.18
N ALA A 296 -0.52 8.66 17.66
CA ALA A 296 -1.04 8.97 16.33
C ALA A 296 -0.37 8.07 15.27
N PRO A 297 -1.14 7.55 14.29
CA PRO A 297 -0.58 6.72 13.23
C PRO A 297 0.54 7.40 12.45
N THR A 298 1.36 6.62 11.78
CA THR A 298 2.33 7.15 10.81
C THR A 298 2.19 6.44 9.48
N THR A 299 2.35 7.18 8.38
CA THR A 299 2.18 6.63 7.03
C THR A 299 3.47 6.73 6.21
N THR A 300 3.70 5.72 5.37
CA THR A 300 4.67 5.79 4.28
C THR A 300 4.03 5.31 2.99
N VAL A 301 4.32 6.00 1.89
CA VAL A 301 3.92 5.61 0.54
C VAL A 301 5.18 5.49 -0.30
N LEU A 302 5.43 4.30 -0.83
CA LEU A 302 6.53 3.99 -1.72
C LEU A 302 5.97 3.92 -3.14
N LEU A 303 6.50 4.74 -4.02
CA LEU A 303 6.17 4.73 -5.45
C LEU A 303 7.40 4.29 -6.22
N THR A 304 7.26 3.20 -6.97
CA THR A 304 8.30 2.67 -7.85
C THR A 304 7.98 3.05 -9.28
N THR A 305 8.97 3.62 -9.98
CA THR A 305 8.87 4.06 -11.37
C THR A 305 10.08 3.58 -12.18
N LEU A 306 9.91 3.38 -13.49
CA LEU A 306 11.02 3.10 -14.42
C LEU A 306 11.96 4.30 -14.59
N ALA A 307 11.41 5.52 -14.54
CA ALA A 307 12.17 6.77 -14.63
C ALA A 307 12.43 7.36 -13.24
N ASN A 308 13.29 8.37 -13.17
CA ASN A 308 13.58 9.09 -11.93
C ASN A 308 12.28 9.75 -11.40
N PRO A 309 11.86 9.46 -10.15
CA PRO A 309 10.55 9.85 -9.67
C PRO A 309 10.43 11.37 -9.50
N SER A 310 9.34 11.92 -10.01
CA SER A 310 8.88 13.26 -9.65
C SER A 310 7.98 13.17 -8.41
N THR A 311 7.93 14.24 -7.60
CA THR A 311 7.05 14.25 -6.42
C THR A 311 5.61 14.51 -6.89
N PRO A 312 4.66 13.57 -6.70
CA PRO A 312 3.28 13.81 -7.11
C PRO A 312 2.61 14.86 -6.24
N ARG A 313 1.52 15.44 -6.74
CA ARG A 313 0.75 16.45 -6.00
C ARG A 313 0.17 15.86 -4.71
N GLY A 314 0.33 16.55 -3.59
CA GLY A 314 -0.13 16.08 -2.28
C GLY A 314 0.86 15.15 -1.55
N PHE A 315 2.03 14.89 -2.14
CA PHE A 315 3.08 14.07 -1.54
C PHE A 315 4.23 14.95 -1.01
N SER A 316 4.86 14.50 0.07
CA SER A 316 6.09 15.06 0.60
C SER A 316 7.16 13.99 0.67
N CYS A 317 8.26 14.18 -0.07
CA CYS A 317 9.36 13.20 -0.12
C CYS A 317 10.07 13.09 1.25
N LEU A 318 10.34 11.85 1.67
CA LEU A 318 11.06 11.50 2.89
C LEU A 318 12.59 11.56 2.68
N TYR A 319 13.09 12.76 2.44
CA TYR A 319 14.51 12.97 2.14
C TYR A 319 15.45 12.36 3.20
N GLY A 320 16.48 11.62 2.78
CA GLY A 320 17.48 11.00 3.65
C GLY A 320 16.94 9.88 4.56
N GLY A 321 15.69 9.46 4.37
CA GLY A 321 15.07 8.37 5.13
C GLY A 321 14.41 7.32 4.24
N GLN A 322 14.85 7.18 3.00
CA GLN A 322 14.23 6.29 2.02
C GLN A 322 14.35 4.83 2.46
N ARG A 323 15.54 4.43 2.92
CA ARG A 323 15.80 3.09 3.46
C ARG A 323 14.95 2.79 4.71
N ALA A 324 14.79 3.78 5.59
CA ALA A 324 13.98 3.63 6.81
C ALA A 324 12.48 3.48 6.48
N ALA A 325 12.01 4.21 5.47
CA ALA A 325 10.64 4.16 5.00
C ALA A 325 10.25 2.80 4.39
N LEU A 326 11.21 2.03 3.85
CA LEU A 326 10.99 0.63 3.46
C LEU A 326 10.51 -0.25 4.62
N LEU A 327 10.86 0.11 5.86
CA LEU A 327 10.44 -0.57 7.07
C LEU A 327 9.24 0.13 7.75
N GLY A 328 8.54 1.02 7.05
CA GLY A 328 7.40 1.77 7.57
C GLY A 328 7.76 2.90 8.53
N GLN A 329 9.04 3.26 8.68
CA GLN A 329 9.44 4.34 9.58
C GLN A 329 9.20 5.70 8.91
N SER A 330 8.37 6.52 9.55
CA SER A 330 8.11 7.90 9.12
C SER A 330 8.27 8.87 10.30
N PRO A 331 8.90 10.04 10.10
CA PRO A 331 8.95 11.08 11.12
C PRO A 331 7.63 11.83 11.27
N VAL A 332 6.69 11.66 10.34
CA VAL A 332 5.45 12.43 10.24
C VAL A 332 4.29 11.59 10.78
N THR A 333 3.58 12.14 11.74
CA THR A 333 2.30 11.60 12.21
C THR A 333 1.19 11.91 11.23
N ASP A 334 0.21 11.03 11.18
CA ASP A 334 -0.93 11.08 10.31
C ASP A 334 -2.20 10.73 11.11
N ARG A 335 -3.32 10.53 10.41
CA ARG A 335 -4.60 10.12 10.97
C ARG A 335 -4.94 8.68 10.58
N HIS A 336 -6.02 8.18 11.16
CA HIS A 336 -6.61 6.90 10.77
C HIS A 336 -7.30 7.00 9.40
N TYR A 337 -7.36 5.88 8.71
CA TYR A 337 -7.95 5.74 7.38
C TYR A 337 -8.72 4.43 7.29
N GLU A 338 -9.74 4.41 6.44
CA GLU A 338 -10.31 3.18 5.91
C GLU A 338 -9.50 2.77 4.69
N LEU A 339 -8.94 1.56 4.71
CA LEU A 339 -8.05 1.06 3.68
C LEU A 339 -8.74 -0.06 2.90
N PRO A 340 -8.96 0.09 1.58
CA PRO A 340 -9.48 -1.00 0.77
C PRO A 340 -8.58 -2.24 0.80
N ILE A 341 -9.19 -3.41 1.03
CA ILE A 341 -8.45 -4.67 1.24
C ILE A 341 -7.92 -5.21 -0.10
N GLY A 342 -8.82 -5.40 -1.07
CA GLY A 342 -8.52 -6.02 -2.37
C GLY A 342 -8.36 -5.02 -3.50
N SER A 343 -8.18 -5.55 -4.71
CA SER A 343 -8.11 -4.83 -5.98
C SER A 343 -9.39 -4.04 -6.25
N ALA A 344 -9.29 -2.89 -6.94
CA ALA A 344 -10.47 -2.32 -7.59
C ALA A 344 -10.82 -3.16 -8.84
N GLY A 345 -9.79 -3.66 -9.52
CA GLY A 345 -9.92 -4.59 -10.63
C GLY A 345 -10.06 -3.88 -11.98
N VAL A 346 -10.95 -4.42 -12.83
CA VAL A 346 -11.12 -3.99 -14.21
C VAL A 346 -12.31 -3.04 -14.34
N LEU A 347 -12.18 -1.98 -15.14
CA LEU A 347 -13.31 -1.11 -15.48
C LEU A 347 -14.37 -1.89 -16.27
N ILE A 348 -15.56 -2.06 -15.70
CA ILE A 348 -16.66 -2.82 -16.32
C ILE A 348 -17.74 -1.93 -16.93
N GLY A 349 -17.88 -0.69 -16.46
CA GLY A 349 -18.89 0.25 -16.92
C GLY A 349 -19.00 1.46 -16.01
N GLU A 350 -20.13 2.15 -16.05
CA GLU A 350 -20.48 3.26 -15.16
C GLU A 350 -21.87 3.07 -14.54
N THR A 351 -22.16 3.80 -13.47
CA THR A 351 -23.51 3.88 -12.89
C THR A 351 -24.44 4.71 -13.77
N ALA A 352 -25.74 4.76 -13.42
CA ALA A 352 -26.71 5.63 -14.10
C ALA A 352 -26.30 7.12 -14.08
N ASP A 353 -25.59 7.54 -13.02
CA ASP A 353 -25.07 8.90 -12.80
C ASP A 353 -23.68 9.12 -13.42
N ARG A 354 -23.21 8.19 -14.26
CA ARG A 354 -21.92 8.24 -14.95
C ARG A 354 -20.69 8.16 -14.03
N TYR A 355 -20.81 7.43 -12.92
CA TYR A 355 -19.65 7.11 -12.08
C TYR A 355 -19.00 5.81 -12.54
N PRO A 356 -17.69 5.79 -12.87
CA PRO A 356 -16.98 4.58 -13.27
C PRO A 356 -17.07 3.48 -12.21
N VAL A 357 -17.30 2.25 -12.65
CA VAL A 357 -17.43 1.04 -11.82
C VAL A 357 -16.36 0.04 -12.21
N TYR A 358 -15.57 -0.36 -11.22
CA TYR A 358 -14.53 -1.37 -11.33
C TYR A 358 -14.95 -2.66 -10.60
N MET A 359 -14.51 -3.80 -11.12
CA MET A 359 -14.76 -5.10 -10.53
C MET A 359 -13.49 -5.95 -10.45
N PRO A 360 -13.16 -6.54 -9.28
CA PRO A 360 -12.07 -7.50 -9.16
C PRO A 360 -12.49 -8.88 -9.67
N PHE A 361 -11.56 -9.53 -10.37
CA PHE A 361 -11.66 -10.91 -10.88
C PHE A 361 -10.50 -11.79 -10.43
N ASP A 362 -9.61 -11.25 -9.58
CA ASP A 362 -8.35 -11.86 -9.18
C ASP A 362 -8.41 -12.66 -7.87
N ASP A 363 -9.63 -12.89 -7.34
CA ASP A 363 -9.85 -13.54 -6.05
C ASP A 363 -10.38 -14.97 -6.13
N VAL A 364 -11.22 -15.29 -7.12
CA VAL A 364 -11.84 -16.62 -7.28
C VAL A 364 -11.97 -17.01 -8.75
N ASP A 365 -11.87 -18.31 -9.01
CA ASP A 365 -12.07 -18.84 -10.35
C ASP A 365 -13.52 -18.67 -10.82
N VAL A 366 -13.68 -18.20 -12.06
CA VAL A 366 -14.98 -17.91 -12.64
C VAL A 366 -15.05 -18.23 -14.12
N SER A 367 -16.25 -18.57 -14.58
CA SER A 367 -16.60 -18.51 -15.99
C SER A 367 -17.33 -17.21 -16.27
N ILE A 368 -16.88 -16.44 -17.27
CA ILE A 368 -17.56 -15.21 -17.68
C ILE A 368 -18.22 -15.40 -19.04
N ASN A 369 -19.49 -15.01 -19.11
CA ASN A 369 -20.24 -14.93 -20.36
C ASN A 369 -20.32 -13.46 -20.78
N LEU A 370 -19.66 -13.14 -21.90
CA LEU A 370 -19.59 -11.80 -22.48
C LEU A 370 -20.66 -11.72 -23.58
N GLY A 371 -21.48 -10.67 -23.54
CA GLY A 371 -22.72 -10.60 -24.35
C GLY A 371 -22.52 -10.43 -25.85
N ASP A 372 -21.44 -9.77 -26.25
CA ASP A 372 -21.13 -9.45 -27.64
C ASP A 372 -19.60 -9.36 -27.85
N ALA A 373 -19.18 -9.21 -29.11
CA ALA A 373 -17.78 -9.09 -29.50
C ALA A 373 -17.12 -7.83 -28.91
N GLN A 374 -17.88 -6.76 -28.73
CA GLN A 374 -17.41 -5.49 -28.18
C GLN A 374 -17.00 -5.65 -26.70
N LEU A 375 -17.87 -6.18 -25.86
CA LEU A 375 -17.61 -6.49 -24.45
C LEU A 375 -16.47 -7.49 -24.32
N PHE A 376 -16.41 -8.48 -25.21
CA PHE A 376 -15.29 -9.41 -25.26
C PHE A 376 -13.96 -8.69 -25.46
N THR A 377 -13.89 -7.82 -26.46
CA THR A 377 -12.72 -7.03 -26.79
C THR A 377 -12.29 -6.15 -25.61
N GLN A 378 -13.23 -5.35 -25.08
CA GLN A 378 -12.94 -4.43 -23.97
C GLN A 378 -12.51 -5.19 -22.71
N PHE A 379 -13.22 -6.25 -22.33
CA PHE A 379 -12.89 -7.02 -21.14
C PHE A 379 -11.49 -7.64 -21.24
N VAL A 380 -11.14 -8.23 -22.39
CA VAL A 380 -9.84 -8.86 -22.62
C VAL A 380 -8.71 -7.82 -22.62
N ILE A 381 -8.87 -6.69 -23.30
CA ILE A 381 -7.88 -5.61 -23.37
C ILE A 381 -7.63 -5.02 -21.98
N ARG A 382 -8.70 -4.67 -21.26
CA ARG A 382 -8.58 -4.08 -19.92
C ARG A 382 -8.00 -5.07 -18.92
N SER A 383 -8.30 -6.36 -19.06
CA SER A 383 -7.69 -7.42 -18.24
C SER A 383 -6.20 -7.60 -18.54
N ALA A 384 -5.81 -7.60 -19.82
CA ALA A 384 -4.40 -7.60 -20.20
C ALA A 384 -3.68 -6.37 -19.63
N ALA A 385 -4.26 -5.18 -19.81
CA ALA A 385 -3.74 -3.92 -19.26
C ALA A 385 -3.72 -3.86 -17.73
N ALA A 386 -4.56 -4.65 -17.05
CA ALA A 386 -4.53 -4.87 -15.60
C ALA A 386 -3.42 -5.84 -15.15
N GLY A 387 -2.73 -6.48 -16.10
CA GLY A 387 -1.58 -7.36 -15.87
C GLY A 387 -1.91 -8.85 -15.88
N ALA A 388 -3.12 -9.21 -16.31
CA ALA A 388 -3.52 -10.61 -16.40
C ALA A 388 -2.86 -11.30 -17.60
N LEU A 389 -2.57 -12.60 -17.43
CA LEU A 389 -2.08 -13.44 -18.51
C LEU A 389 -3.25 -13.92 -19.36
N VAL A 390 -3.50 -13.25 -20.48
CA VAL A 390 -4.57 -13.62 -21.41
C VAL A 390 -4.13 -14.78 -22.29
N THR A 391 -5.00 -15.77 -22.45
CA THR A 391 -4.87 -16.88 -23.40
C THR A 391 -6.14 -16.93 -24.25
N LEU A 392 -6.01 -16.84 -25.58
CA LEU A 392 -7.12 -16.83 -26.53
C LEU A 392 -7.06 -18.06 -27.46
N GLY A 393 -8.20 -18.38 -28.08
CA GLY A 393 -8.28 -19.46 -29.06
C GLY A 393 -7.46 -19.17 -30.34
N PRO A 394 -7.08 -20.20 -31.12
CA PRO A 394 -6.31 -20.05 -32.36
C PRO A 394 -6.90 -19.08 -33.38
N GLN A 395 -8.22 -18.92 -33.40
CA GLN A 395 -8.94 -18.00 -34.26
C GLN A 395 -8.65 -16.52 -33.96
N PHE A 396 -8.18 -16.19 -32.75
CA PHE A 396 -7.89 -14.82 -32.34
C PHE A 396 -6.38 -14.50 -32.39
N ARG A 397 -5.62 -15.17 -33.26
CA ARG A 397 -4.15 -15.07 -33.28
C ARG A 397 -3.64 -13.64 -33.48
N GLU A 398 -4.25 -12.89 -34.40
CA GLU A 398 -3.84 -11.51 -34.70
C GLU A 398 -4.15 -10.58 -33.52
N PHE A 399 -5.38 -10.66 -32.99
CA PHE A 399 -5.76 -9.92 -31.80
C PHE A 399 -4.87 -10.27 -30.59
N ALA A 400 -4.55 -11.55 -30.40
CA ALA A 400 -3.66 -12.00 -29.33
C ALA A 400 -2.26 -11.37 -29.43
N ALA A 401 -1.71 -11.25 -30.64
CA ALA A 401 -0.41 -10.61 -30.85
C ALA A 401 -0.39 -9.14 -30.41
N LEU A 402 -1.47 -8.39 -30.68
CA LEU A 402 -1.57 -6.96 -30.33
C LEU A 402 -1.54 -6.67 -28.84
N ILE A 403 -2.05 -7.59 -28.02
CA ILE A 403 -2.13 -7.44 -26.56
C ILE A 403 -1.10 -8.31 -25.82
N ASN A 404 -0.17 -8.95 -26.55
CA ASN A 404 0.79 -9.91 -26.00
C ASN A 404 0.13 -11.09 -25.26
N ALA A 405 -1.01 -11.56 -25.75
CA ALA A 405 -1.71 -12.72 -25.24
C ALA A 405 -1.15 -14.02 -25.83
N ARG A 406 -1.32 -15.11 -25.09
CA ARG A 406 -0.96 -16.45 -25.54
C ARG A 406 -2.07 -17.03 -26.43
N VAL A 407 -1.71 -17.90 -27.35
CA VAL A 407 -2.68 -18.70 -28.11
C VAL A 407 -2.73 -20.10 -27.52
N GLY A 408 -3.92 -20.59 -27.20
CA GLY A 408 -4.11 -21.89 -26.57
C GLY A 408 -5.51 -22.46 -26.81
N ARG A 409 -5.70 -23.73 -26.43
CA ARG A 409 -6.98 -24.44 -26.65
C ARG A 409 -8.12 -23.91 -25.76
N THR A 410 -7.79 -23.40 -24.58
CA THR A 410 -8.77 -22.89 -23.61
C THR A 410 -8.61 -21.38 -23.49
N ALA A 411 -9.64 -20.63 -23.89
CA ALA A 411 -9.66 -19.19 -23.74
C ALA A 411 -9.88 -18.82 -22.25
N LYS A 412 -8.91 -18.13 -21.66
CA LYS A 412 -8.89 -17.79 -20.23
C LYS A 412 -8.00 -16.60 -19.94
N ILE A 413 -8.23 -16.00 -18.79
CA ILE A 413 -7.45 -14.90 -18.23
C ILE A 413 -6.91 -15.38 -16.89
N GLY A 414 -5.58 -15.48 -16.79
CA GLY A 414 -4.89 -15.88 -15.57
C GLY A 414 -4.53 -14.67 -14.71
N TRP A 415 -5.10 -14.61 -13.52
CA TRP A 415 -4.74 -13.68 -12.46
C TRP A 415 -3.73 -14.35 -11.50
N PRO A 416 -3.10 -13.61 -10.58
CA PRO A 416 -2.12 -14.20 -9.67
C PRO A 416 -2.65 -15.34 -8.79
N LYS A 417 -3.92 -15.29 -8.35
CA LYS A 417 -4.56 -16.29 -7.47
C LYS A 417 -5.86 -16.87 -8.04
N ALA A 418 -6.25 -16.50 -9.26
CA ALA A 418 -7.54 -16.88 -9.86
C ALA A 418 -7.47 -16.98 -11.38
N THR A 419 -8.45 -17.63 -11.99
CA THR A 419 -8.61 -17.77 -13.43
C THR A 419 -10.02 -17.39 -13.85
N THR A 420 -10.13 -16.48 -14.81
CA THR A 420 -11.40 -16.17 -15.49
C THR A 420 -11.46 -16.89 -16.83
N TYR A 421 -12.32 -17.88 -16.97
CA TYR A 421 -12.57 -18.62 -18.19
C TYR A 421 -13.49 -17.82 -19.13
N LEU A 422 -13.06 -17.62 -20.38
CA LEU A 422 -13.79 -16.85 -21.39
C LEU A 422 -14.81 -17.76 -22.11
N GLY A 423 -15.74 -18.31 -21.35
CA GLY A 423 -16.74 -19.27 -21.83
C GLY A 423 -17.21 -20.21 -20.71
N PRO A 424 -18.16 -21.11 -21.01
CA PRO A 424 -18.68 -22.06 -20.02
C PRO A 424 -17.56 -22.95 -19.46
N HIS A 425 -17.50 -23.07 -18.14
CA HIS A 425 -16.58 -23.98 -17.45
C HIS A 425 -17.29 -24.58 -16.23
N THR A 426 -17.18 -25.90 -16.06
CA THR A 426 -17.84 -26.62 -14.96
C THR A 426 -17.07 -26.41 -13.64
N GLY A 427 -17.80 -26.38 -12.51
CA GLY A 427 -17.19 -26.34 -11.17
C GLY A 427 -16.72 -24.96 -10.69
N VAL A 428 -17.01 -23.89 -11.44
CA VAL A 428 -16.63 -22.50 -11.07
C VAL A 428 -17.85 -21.58 -11.07
N GLY A 429 -17.76 -20.45 -10.37
CA GLY A 429 -18.82 -19.45 -10.35
C GLY A 429 -19.10 -18.89 -11.75
N ARG A 430 -20.35 -18.53 -12.03
CA ARG A 430 -20.75 -17.92 -13.30
C ARG A 430 -20.89 -16.41 -13.14
N VAL A 431 -20.29 -15.67 -14.06
CA VAL A 431 -20.46 -14.22 -14.23
C VAL A 431 -21.09 -13.98 -15.59
N VAL A 432 -22.05 -13.06 -15.68
CA VAL A 432 -22.62 -12.61 -16.94
C VAL A 432 -22.41 -11.11 -17.04
N LEU A 433 -21.65 -10.68 -18.05
CA LEU A 433 -21.47 -9.26 -18.34
C LEU A 433 -22.25 -8.90 -19.60
N ARG A 434 -23.12 -7.90 -19.48
CA ARG A 434 -23.92 -7.31 -20.54
C ARG A 434 -23.72 -5.80 -20.55
N HIS A 435 -24.21 -5.13 -21.58
CA HIS A 435 -24.07 -3.68 -21.75
C HIS A 435 -24.73 -2.84 -20.63
N ASN A 436 -25.66 -3.44 -19.86
CA ASN A 436 -26.54 -2.76 -18.91
C ASN A 436 -26.51 -3.36 -17.50
N PHE A 437 -25.88 -4.52 -17.31
CA PHE A 437 -25.74 -5.15 -16.00
C PHE A 437 -24.54 -6.10 -15.96
N ILE A 438 -24.08 -6.36 -14.74
CA ILE A 438 -23.23 -7.50 -14.41
C ILE A 438 -23.93 -8.39 -13.39
N ASP A 439 -23.98 -9.68 -13.67
CA ASP A 439 -24.43 -10.73 -12.75
C ASP A 439 -23.19 -11.47 -12.24
N THR A 440 -23.06 -11.59 -10.94
CA THR A 440 -21.96 -12.27 -10.24
C THR A 440 -22.54 -13.17 -9.14
N PRO A 441 -21.80 -14.19 -8.68
CA PRO A 441 -22.25 -15.03 -7.57
C PRO A 441 -22.65 -14.26 -6.31
N ARG A 442 -22.07 -13.06 -6.11
CA ARG A 442 -22.39 -12.18 -4.98
C ARG A 442 -23.52 -11.20 -5.28
N HIS A 443 -23.54 -10.65 -6.49
CA HIS A 443 -24.48 -9.62 -6.91
C HIS A 443 -25.31 -10.16 -8.08
N ARG A 444 -26.60 -10.45 -7.88
CA ARG A 444 -27.46 -11.04 -8.91
C ARG A 444 -27.53 -10.19 -10.19
N GLN A 445 -27.87 -8.91 -10.08
CA GLN A 445 -27.88 -7.99 -11.22
C GLN A 445 -27.51 -6.60 -10.75
N LEU A 446 -26.23 -6.26 -10.87
CA LEU A 446 -25.74 -4.92 -10.60
C LEU A 446 -25.86 -4.10 -11.89
N PRO A 447 -26.70 -3.05 -11.91
CA PRO A 447 -26.91 -2.25 -13.11
C PRO A 447 -25.66 -1.43 -13.43
N ILE A 448 -25.26 -1.45 -14.70
CA ILE A 448 -24.16 -0.65 -15.23
C ILE A 448 -24.57 -0.04 -16.57
N ARG A 449 -23.78 0.88 -17.09
CA ARG A 449 -23.81 1.30 -18.49
C ARG A 449 -22.43 1.11 -19.08
N LEU A 450 -22.37 0.60 -20.29
CA LEU A 450 -21.10 0.37 -20.96
C LEU A 450 -20.38 1.69 -21.27
N ILE A 451 -19.09 1.75 -20.94
CA ILE A 451 -18.22 2.86 -21.32
C ILE A 451 -17.49 2.49 -22.61
N ASN A 452 -17.58 3.37 -23.61
CA ASN A 452 -16.96 3.21 -24.92
C ASN A 452 -15.91 4.29 -25.17
N PRO A 453 -14.68 4.11 -24.64
CA PRO A 453 -13.59 5.03 -24.91
C PRO A 453 -13.11 4.85 -26.36
N ARG A 454 -12.85 5.98 -27.05
CA ARG A 454 -12.40 5.99 -28.46
C ARG A 454 -11.08 5.25 -28.64
N GLU A 455 -10.27 5.27 -27.61
CA GLU A 455 -8.98 4.63 -27.47
C GLU A 455 -9.05 3.11 -27.71
N GLU A 456 -10.14 2.46 -27.28
CA GLU A 456 -10.33 1.01 -27.39
C GLU A 456 -10.88 0.58 -28.77
N SER A 457 -11.50 1.49 -29.53
CA SER A 457 -12.13 1.20 -30.82
C SER A 457 -11.16 0.63 -31.86
N ARG A 458 -9.87 0.96 -31.79
CA ARG A 458 -8.86 0.43 -32.72
C ARG A 458 -8.70 -1.09 -32.67
N TYR A 459 -9.00 -1.71 -31.52
CA TYR A 459 -8.88 -3.15 -31.35
C TYR A 459 -10.15 -3.90 -31.76
N GLN A 460 -11.31 -3.23 -31.73
CA GLN A 460 -12.56 -3.79 -32.20
C GLN A 460 -12.51 -4.04 -33.71
N MET A 461 -11.93 -3.10 -34.47
CA MET A 461 -11.75 -3.24 -35.93
C MET A 461 -10.94 -4.47 -36.35
N VAL A 462 -10.09 -5.02 -35.46
CA VAL A 462 -9.25 -6.20 -35.75
C VAL A 462 -10.02 -7.51 -35.56
N LEU A 463 -11.11 -7.51 -34.79
CA LEU A 463 -11.96 -8.69 -34.58
C LEU A 463 -13.11 -8.79 -35.60
N GLU A 464 -13.38 -7.70 -36.32
CA GLU A 464 -14.38 -7.62 -37.39
C GLU A 464 -13.82 -7.96 -38.78
N GLN A 465 -12.48 -8.07 -38.90
CA GLN A 465 -11.76 -8.59 -40.06
C GLN A 465 -11.52 -10.08 -39.91
#